data_AF-A0A2J8JL92-F1
#
_entry.id   AF-A0A2J8JL92-F1
#
_cell.length_a   1.000
_cell.length_b   1.000
_cell.length_c   1.000
_cell.angle_alpha   90.00
_cell.angle_beta   90.00
_cell.angle_gamma   90.00
#
_symmetry.space_group_name_H-M   'P 1'
#
loop_
_entity.id
_entity.type
_entity.pdbx_description
1 polymer ?
#
loop_
_entity_poly.entity_id
_entity_poly.type
_entity_poly.pdbx_seq_one_letter_code
_entity_poly.pdbx_strand_id
1 'polypeptide(L)' 'MAVFLEAKDAHSVLKRFPRANEFLEELRQGTIERECMEEICSYEEVKEVFEN' A
#
# COMPACT_ATOMS: atom_id res chain seq x y z
N MET A 1 -29.78 -3.93 -1.53
CA MET A 1 -28.96 -3.87 -0.30
C MET A 1 -27.55 -4.27 -0.69
N ALA A 2 -26.54 -3.43 -0.45
CA ALA A 2 -25.14 -3.80 -0.70
C ALA A 2 -24.67 -4.73 0.42
N VAL A 3 -24.00 -5.83 0.05
CA VAL A 3 -23.51 -6.85 1.00
C VAL A 3 -22.08 -6.55 1.49
N PHE A 4 -21.33 -5.73 0.75
CA PHE A 4 -19.95 -5.36 1.05
C PHE A 4 -19.80 -3.84 1.21
N LEU A 5 -18.88 -3.45 2.08
CA LEU A 5 -18.42 -2.07 2.22
C LEU A 5 -17.43 -1.72 1.11
N GLU A 6 -17.33 -0.45 0.78
CA GLU A 6 -16.24 0.07 -0.07
C GLU A 6 -14.88 -0.17 0.60
N ALA A 7 -13.81 -0.35 -0.17
CA ALA A 7 -12.48 -0.67 0.34
C ALA A 7 -12.03 0.31 1.45
N LYS A 8 -12.26 1.60 1.25
CA LYS A 8 -11.93 2.66 2.23
C LYS A 8 -12.66 2.46 3.56
N ASP A 9 -13.95 2.14 3.51
CA ASP A 9 -14.78 1.95 4.70
C ASP A 9 -14.49 0.60 5.37
N ALA A 10 -14.20 -0.44 4.58
CA ALA A 10 -13.83 -1.77 5.09
C ALA A 10 -12.53 -1.74 5.91
N HIS A 11 -11.53 -0.96 5.48
CA HIS A 11 -10.26 -0.78 6.20
C HIS A 11 -10.43 -0.13 7.59
N SER A 12 -11.54 0.59 7.82
CA SER A 12 -11.84 1.17 9.14
C SER A 12 -12.27 0.11 10.18
N VAL A 13 -12.81 -1.02 9.73
CA VAL A 13 -13.34 -2.10 10.59
C VAL A 13 -12.23 -3.06 11.00
N LEU A 14 -11.39 -3.50 10.05
CA LEU A 14 -10.24 -4.37 10.28
C LEU A 14 -8.95 -3.59 10.02
N LYS A 15 -8.38 -2.98 11.06
CA LYS A 15 -7.08 -2.29 11.00
C LYS A 15 -5.92 -3.27 10.88
N ARG A 16 -5.78 -3.96 9.75
CA ARG A 16 -4.51 -4.60 9.37
C ARG A 16 -3.73 -3.58 8.57
N PHE A 17 -2.68 -3.04 9.17
CA PHE A 17 -1.69 -2.30 8.40
C PHE A 17 -0.95 -3.32 7.52
N PRO A 18 -0.87 -3.10 6.19
CA PRO A 18 0.03 -3.89 5.38
C PRO A 18 1.47 -3.65 5.86
N ARG A 19 2.31 -4.67 5.69
CA ARG A 19 3.71 -4.62 6.12
C ARG A 19 4.51 -4.07 4.95
N ALA A 20 5.07 -2.88 5.12
CA ALA A 20 6.08 -2.34 4.22
C ALA A 20 7.41 -3.08 4.42
N ASN A 21 8.28 -3.02 3.41
CA ASN A 21 9.66 -3.53 3.43
C ASN A 21 9.73 -5.05 3.73
N GLU A 22 8.86 -5.85 3.12
CA GLU A 22 8.93 -7.31 3.21
C GLU A 22 10.14 -7.87 2.44
N PHE A 23 10.57 -9.09 2.82
CA PHE A 23 11.68 -9.75 2.16
C PHE A 23 11.43 -9.90 0.65
N LEU A 24 12.29 -9.28 -0.17
CA LEU A 24 12.22 -9.24 -1.64
C LEU A 24 11.08 -8.41 -2.24
N GLU A 25 10.46 -7.52 -1.46
CA GLU A 25 9.44 -6.58 -1.95
C GLU A 25 9.91 -5.77 -3.17
N GLU A 26 11.14 -5.25 -3.10
CA GLU A 26 11.81 -4.46 -4.14
C GLU A 26 12.03 -5.19 -5.48
N LEU A 27 11.82 -6.51 -5.54
CA LEU A 27 11.81 -7.22 -6.83
C LEU A 27 10.52 -6.96 -7.62
N ARG A 28 9.48 -6.41 -6.98
CA ARG A 28 8.20 -6.06 -7.60
C ARG A 28 8.25 -4.61 -8.06
N GLN A 29 7.49 -4.28 -9.11
CA GLN A 29 7.30 -2.88 -9.49
C GLN A 29 6.58 -2.12 -8.37
N GLY A 30 7.18 -1.01 -7.90
CA GLY A 30 6.59 -0.11 -6.91
C GLY A 30 5.40 0.68 -7.46
N THR A 31 4.38 0.93 -6.62
CA THR A 31 3.24 1.80 -6.94
C THR A 31 2.88 2.72 -5.77
N ILE A 32 2.45 3.96 -6.04
CA ILE A 32 2.03 4.90 -4.97
C ILE A 32 0.89 4.35 -4.13
N GLU A 33 -0.05 3.63 -4.75
CA GLU A 33 -1.19 3.03 -4.03
C GLU A 33 -0.72 2.01 -2.99
N ARG A 34 0.17 1.07 -3.35
CA ARG A 34 0.66 0.05 -2.41
C ARG A 34 1.61 0.65 -1.39
N GLU A 35 2.72 1.22 -1.85
CA GLU A 35 3.85 1.59 -0.98
C GLU A 35 3.49 2.74 -0.01
N CYS A 36 2.64 3.69 -0.44
CA CYS A 36 2.45 4.94 0.29
C CYS A 36 1.01 5.25 0.74
N MET A 37 -0.01 4.63 0.13
CA MET A 37 -1.41 4.83 0.54
C MET A 37 -1.90 3.67 1.40
N GLU A 38 -1.56 2.43 1.04
CA GLU A 38 -1.80 1.25 1.85
C GLU A 38 -0.70 1.09 2.92
N GLU A 39 0.56 1.32 2.57
CA GLU A 39 1.73 1.17 3.43
C GLU A 39 2.36 2.51 3.86
N ILE A 40 3.32 2.44 4.80
CA ILE A 40 4.14 3.59 5.19
C ILE A 40 5.44 3.50 4.39
N CYS A 41 5.60 4.37 3.40
CA CYS A 41 6.82 4.44 2.59
C CYS A 41 7.83 5.48 3.11
N SER A 42 9.09 5.22 2.77
CA SER A 42 10.22 6.13 2.83
C SER A 42 10.26 7.07 1.62
N TYR A 43 11.12 8.09 1.67
CA TYR A 43 11.32 8.98 0.53
C TYR A 43 11.95 8.27 -0.68
N GLU A 44 12.74 7.23 -0.44
CA GLU A 44 13.41 6.44 -1.48
C GLU A 44 12.39 5.64 -2.30
N GLU A 45 11.49 4.90 -1.66
CA GLU A 45 10.42 4.14 -2.33
C GLU A 45 9.50 5.07 -3.15
N VAL A 46 9.15 6.26 -2.64
CA VAL A 46 8.39 7.26 -3.41
C VAL A 46 9.15 7.64 -4.69
N LYS A 47 10.44 7.90 -4.56
CA LYS A 47 11.30 8.32 -5.67
C LYS A 47 11.42 7.21 -6.72
N GLU A 48 11.56 5.96 -6.32
CA GLU A 48 11.61 4.79 -7.23
C GLU A 48 10.35 4.66 -8.10
N VAL A 49 9.17 4.98 -7.55
CA VAL A 49 7.92 4.99 -8.34
C VAL A 49 7.95 6.03 -9.46
N PHE A 50 8.64 7.16 -9.26
CA PHE A 50 8.73 8.25 -10.24
C PHE A 50 9.98 8.20 -11.13
N GLU A 51 10.98 7.39 -10.79
CA GLU A 51 12.23 7.25 -11.56
C GLU A 51 12.15 6.22 -12.71
N ASN A 52 10.96 5.71 -13.00
CA ASN A 52 10.68 4.85 -14.16
C ASN A 52 10.18 5.63 -15.39
#